data_AF-A0A2E6YE12-F1
#
_entry.id   AF-A0A2E6YE12-F1
#
_cell.length_a   1.000
_cell.length_b   1.000
_cell.length_c   1.000
_cell.angle_alpha   90.00
_cell.angle_beta   90.00
_cell.angle_gamma   90.00
#
_symmetry.space_group_name_H-M   'P 1'
#
loop_
_entity.id
_entity.type
_entity.pdbx_description
1 polymer ?
#
loop_
_entity_poly.entity_id
_entity_poly.type
_entity_poly.pdbx_seq_one_letter_code
_entity_poly.pdbx_strand_id
1 'polypeptide(L)'
;MKKIIVFFLLIFLSNLSYAVSFGSFSCGQIIDFERDKNKAQMYAVSLWFAGYIEGRNIETGENKFIASDPEELYALLEKECREKPAFNSFYIASRIYSRGY
;
A
#
# COMPACT_ATOMS: atom_id res chain seq x y z
N MET A 1 -35.93 -0.29 22.42
CA MET A 1 -34.73 -1.09 22.11
C MET A 1 -34.39 -1.23 20.62
N LYS A 2 -35.30 -0.98 19.66
CA LYS A 2 -34.96 -1.07 18.21
C LYS A 2 -34.12 0.10 17.67
N LYS A 3 -34.20 1.29 18.27
CA LYS A 3 -33.49 2.50 17.79
C LYS A 3 -31.98 2.52 18.11
N ILE A 4 -31.53 1.78 19.11
CA ILE A 4 -30.11 1.72 19.53
C ILE A 4 -29.30 0.81 18.57
N ILE A 5 -29.92 -0.25 18.06
CA ILE A 5 -29.29 -1.22 17.16
C ILE A 5 -28.89 -0.56 15.82
N VAL A 6 -29.71 0.38 15.33
CA VAL A 6 -29.45 1.09 14.07
C VAL A 6 -28.20 2.00 14.17
N PHE A 7 -27.93 2.56 15.34
CA PHE A 7 -26.79 3.46 15.54
C PHE A 7 -25.45 2.71 15.52
N PHE A 8 -25.40 1.49 16.08
CA PHE A 8 -24.21 0.65 16.00
C PHE A 8 -23.93 0.17 14.58
N LEU A 9 -24.96 -0.19 13.80
CA LEU A 9 -24.80 -0.61 12.40
C LEU A 9 -24.20 0.47 11.49
N LEU A 10 -24.53 1.74 11.73
CA LEU A 10 -23.99 2.86 10.96
C LEU A 10 -22.49 3.11 11.23
N ILE A 11 -22.03 2.83 12.45
CA ILE A 11 -20.61 2.96 12.83
C ILE A 11 -19.76 1.82 12.23
N PHE A 12 -20.33 0.63 12.04
CA PHE A 12 -19.62 -0.48 11.39
C PHE A 12 -19.50 -0.30 9.87
N LEU A 13 -20.48 0.31 9.21
CA LEU A 13 -20.45 0.55 7.76
C LEU A 13 -19.42 1.60 7.34
N SER A 14 -19.16 2.62 8.17
CA SER A 14 -18.17 3.66 7.86
C SER A 14 -16.72 3.19 7.96
N ASN A 15 -16.46 2.06 8.65
CA ASN A 15 -15.11 1.49 8.77
C ASN A 15 -14.72 0.57 7.60
N LEU A 16 -15.69 0.06 6.82
CA LEU A 16 -15.40 -0.74 5.62
C LEU A 16 -14.65 0.07 4.55
N SER A 17 -14.88 1.39 4.48
CA SER A 17 -14.25 2.26 3.49
C SER A 17 -12.75 2.49 3.72
N TYR A 18 -12.25 2.28 4.94
CA TYR A 18 -10.86 2.57 5.29
C TYR A 18 -9.90 1.46 4.82
N ALA A 19 -10.37 0.22 4.80
CA ALA A 19 -9.58 -0.92 4.32
C ALA A 19 -9.42 -0.91 2.79
N VAL A 20 -10.40 -0.35 2.05
CA VAL A 20 -10.35 -0.25 0.58
C VAL A 20 -9.47 0.89 0.07
N SER A 21 -9.16 1.89 0.91
CA SER A 21 -8.23 2.98 0.55
C SER A 21 -6.78 2.70 0.97
N PHE A 22 -6.56 1.75 1.89
CA PHE A 22 -5.23 1.37 2.36
C PHE A 22 -4.47 0.65 1.24
N GLY A 23 -3.57 1.37 0.56
CA GLY A 23 -2.81 0.84 -0.58
C GLY A 23 -3.06 1.48 -1.94
N SER A 24 -4.01 2.40 -2.03
CA SER A 24 -4.34 3.12 -3.28
C SER A 24 -3.65 4.48 -3.36
N PHE A 25 -2.40 4.58 -2.89
CA PHE A 25 -1.67 5.85 -2.92
C PHE A 25 -1.31 6.21 -4.36
N SER A 26 -1.50 7.47 -4.74
CA SER A 26 -0.83 7.98 -5.94
C SER A 26 0.68 8.02 -5.70
N CYS A 27 1.47 7.85 -6.77
CA CYS A 27 2.91 8.02 -6.67
C CYS A 27 3.29 9.44 -6.21
N GLY A 28 2.51 10.45 -6.59
CA GLY A 28 2.65 11.81 -6.05
C GLY A 28 2.58 11.85 -4.52
N GLN A 29 1.59 11.19 -3.92
CA GLN A 29 1.46 11.11 -2.46
C GLN A 29 2.64 10.41 -1.79
N ILE A 30 3.15 9.33 -2.38
CA ILE A 30 4.34 8.63 -1.86
C ILE A 30 5.56 9.57 -1.88
N ILE A 31 5.78 10.29 -2.98
CA ILE A 31 6.87 11.27 -3.08
C ILE A 31 6.70 12.39 -2.05
N ASP A 32 5.47 12.86 -1.84
CA ASP A 32 5.16 13.90 -0.86
C ASP A 32 5.42 13.42 0.58
N PHE A 33 5.11 12.17 0.93
CA PHE A 33 5.39 11.63 2.26
C PHE A 33 6.89 11.60 2.58
N GLU A 34 7.73 11.27 1.61
CA GLU A 34 9.18 11.34 1.75
C GLU A 34 9.65 12.78 1.94
N ARG A 35 9.20 13.69 1.07
CA ARG A 35 9.53 15.13 1.15
C ARG A 35 9.17 15.71 2.51
N ASP A 36 7.99 15.35 3.02
CA ASP A 36 7.44 15.90 4.25
C ASP A 36 7.92 15.11 5.50
N LYS A 37 8.78 14.09 5.31
CA LYS A 37 9.31 13.21 6.36
C LYS A 37 8.21 12.54 7.19
N ASN A 38 7.10 12.18 6.55
CA ASN A 38 5.95 11.58 7.20
C ASN A 38 6.18 10.08 7.45
N LYS A 39 7.00 9.77 8.46
CA LYS A 39 7.42 8.40 8.78
C LYS A 39 6.27 7.42 8.98
N ALA A 40 5.13 7.88 9.52
CA ALA A 40 3.97 7.04 9.75
C ALA A 40 3.35 6.57 8.42
N GLN A 41 3.20 7.48 7.44
CA GLN A 41 2.69 7.12 6.12
C GLN A 41 3.71 6.32 5.32
N MET A 42 5.01 6.65 5.43
CA MET A 42 6.07 5.87 4.79
C MET A 42 6.03 4.41 5.24
N TYR A 43 5.91 4.18 6.55
CA TYR A 43 5.81 2.84 7.14
C TYR A 43 4.49 2.12 6.75
N ALA A 44 3.38 2.86 6.66
CA ALA A 44 2.12 2.28 6.20
C ALA A 44 2.23 1.80 4.74
N VAL A 45 2.88 2.59 3.89
CA VAL A 45 3.12 2.25 2.47
C VAL A 45 4.05 1.05 2.34
N SER A 46 5.13 0.98 3.13
CA SER A 46 6.05 -0.16 3.09
C SER A 46 5.36 -1.47 3.50
N LEU A 47 4.55 -1.45 4.55
CA LEU A 47 3.79 -2.63 4.98
C LEU A 47 2.77 -3.08 3.93
N TRP A 48 2.09 -2.12 3.30
CA TRP A 48 1.19 -2.44 2.20
C TRP A 48 1.94 -3.09 1.03
N PHE A 49 3.11 -2.55 0.66
CA PHE A 49 3.88 -3.09 -0.46
C PHE A 49 4.47 -4.46 -0.15
N ALA A 50 4.94 -4.70 1.08
CA ALA A 50 5.33 -6.02 1.56
C ALA A 50 4.18 -7.03 1.45
N GLY A 51 2.98 -6.64 1.92
CA GLY A 51 1.79 -7.48 1.82
C GLY A 51 1.40 -7.79 0.37
N TYR A 52 1.56 -6.83 -0.55
CA TYR A 52 1.36 -7.07 -1.97
C TYR A 52 2.32 -8.14 -2.51
N ILE A 53 3.61 -8.02 -2.22
CA ILE A 53 4.64 -8.99 -2.63
C ILE A 53 4.31 -10.39 -2.13
N GLU A 54 4.04 -10.54 -0.84
CA GLU A 54 3.71 -11.82 -0.21
C GLU A 54 2.44 -12.42 -0.83
N GLY A 55 1.40 -11.60 -1.02
CA GLY A 55 0.18 -12.03 -1.69
C GLY A 55 0.42 -12.57 -3.09
N ARG A 56 1.26 -11.90 -3.89
CA ARG A 56 1.62 -12.36 -5.24
C ARG A 56 2.50 -13.62 -5.22
N ASN A 57 3.41 -13.75 -4.26
CA ASN A 57 4.21 -14.96 -4.07
C ASN A 57 3.34 -16.17 -3.77
N ILE A 58 2.33 -16.02 -2.90
CA ILE A 58 1.36 -17.08 -2.59
C ILE A 58 0.50 -17.42 -3.82
N GLU A 59 0.02 -16.40 -4.53
CA GLU A 59 -0.84 -16.58 -5.71
C GLU A 59 -0.12 -17.31 -6.86
N THR A 60 1.15 -16.97 -7.10
CA THR A 60 1.93 -17.49 -8.23
C THR A 60 2.76 -18.72 -7.90
N GLY A 61 3.14 -18.89 -6.63
CA GLY A 61 4.08 -19.92 -6.16
C GLY A 61 5.54 -19.66 -6.57
N GLU A 62 5.86 -18.52 -7.17
CA GLU A 62 7.15 -18.27 -7.81
C GLU A 62 8.19 -17.61 -6.90
N ASN A 63 7.79 -17.05 -5.75
CA ASN A 63 8.68 -16.32 -4.82
C ASN A 63 9.62 -15.32 -5.53
N LYS A 64 9.11 -14.58 -6.52
CA LYS A 64 9.91 -13.72 -7.41
C LYS A 64 10.57 -12.54 -6.73
N PHE A 65 10.04 -12.15 -5.57
CA PHE A 65 10.52 -11.01 -4.82
C PHE A 65 10.55 -11.43 -3.35
N ILE A 66 11.71 -11.37 -2.72
CA ILE A 66 11.85 -11.62 -1.28
C ILE A 66 11.72 -10.27 -0.58
N ALA A 67 10.67 -10.09 0.22
CA ALA A 67 10.46 -8.84 0.94
C ALA A 67 11.64 -8.54 1.88
N SER A 68 12.16 -7.31 1.82
CA SER A 68 13.27 -6.84 2.65
C SER A 68 12.80 -5.85 3.72
N ASP A 69 13.73 -5.11 4.34
CA ASP A 69 13.45 -4.12 5.37
C ASP A 69 12.39 -3.09 4.90
N PRO A 70 11.45 -2.66 5.77
CA PRO A 70 10.43 -1.69 5.40
C PRO A 70 10.96 -0.38 4.78
N GLU A 71 12.12 0.12 5.24
CA GLU A 71 12.72 1.33 4.68
C GLU A 71 13.20 1.11 3.23
N GLU A 72 13.79 -0.05 2.95
CA GLU A 72 14.22 -0.42 1.60
C GLU A 72 13.04 -0.61 0.65
N LEU A 73 11.97 -1.27 1.11
CA LEU A 73 10.74 -1.46 0.34
C LEU A 73 10.11 -0.11 -0.02
N TYR A 74 10.07 0.81 0.96
CA TYR A 74 9.59 2.16 0.70
C TYR A 74 10.47 2.86 -0.32
N ALA A 75 11.79 2.87 -0.11
CA ALA A 75 12.74 3.55 -0.99
C ALA A 75 12.69 3.02 -2.43
N LEU A 76 12.50 1.72 -2.62
CA LEU A 76 12.35 1.11 -3.94
C LEU A 76 11.07 1.58 -4.63
N LEU A 77 9.93 1.54 -3.92
CA LEU A 77 8.64 1.96 -4.45
C LEU A 77 8.66 3.47 -4.79
N GLU A 78 9.20 4.28 -3.88
CA GLU A 78 9.37 5.73 -4.02
C GLU A 78 10.22 6.06 -5.25
N LYS A 79 11.37 5.40 -5.42
CA LYS A 79 12.27 5.58 -6.57
C LYS A 79 11.55 5.32 -7.89
N GLU A 80 10.79 4.24 -8.01
CA GLU A 80 10.04 3.92 -9.23
C GLU A 80 8.85 4.88 -9.45
N CYS A 81 8.24 5.35 -8.36
CA CYS A 81 7.20 6.37 -8.40
C CYS A 81 7.73 7.73 -8.90
N ARG A 82 8.97 8.12 -8.60
CA ARG A 82 9.57 9.36 -9.13
C ARG A 82 9.66 9.38 -10.65
N GLU A 83 9.85 8.23 -11.28
CA GLU A 83 9.82 8.13 -12.74
C GLU A 83 8.42 8.29 -13.33
N LYS A 84 7.37 8.02 -12.53
CA LYS A 84 5.97 7.89 -12.99
C LYS A 84 4.99 8.48 -11.97
N PRO A 85 5.10 9.79 -11.62
CA PRO A 85 4.35 10.39 -10.52
C PRO A 85 2.83 10.40 -10.72
N ALA A 86 2.36 10.35 -11.98
CA ALA A 86 0.94 10.32 -12.32
C ALA A 86 0.28 8.93 -12.14
N PHE A 87 1.05 7.88 -11.84
CA PHE A 87 0.53 6.52 -11.71
C PHE A 87 0.15 6.20 -10.26
N ASN A 88 -0.68 5.16 -10.09
CA ASN A 88 -1.03 4.61 -8.78
C ASN A 88 0.05 3.62 -8.30
N SER A 89 0.28 3.56 -7.00
CA SER A 89 1.22 2.66 -6.33
C SER A 89 0.99 1.20 -6.69
N PHE A 90 -0.24 0.76 -6.91
CA PHE A 90 -0.56 -0.62 -7.35
C PHE A 90 0.09 -0.98 -8.69
N TYR A 91 0.02 -0.08 -9.67
CA TYR A 91 0.63 -0.32 -10.97
C TYR A 91 2.16 -0.43 -10.86
N ILE A 92 2.76 0.44 -10.06
CA ILE A 92 4.21 0.42 -9.82
C ILE A 92 4.61 -0.84 -9.04
N ALA A 93 3.88 -1.21 -7.99
CA ALA A 93 4.11 -2.42 -7.22
C ALA A 93 4.05 -3.68 -8.10
N SER A 94 3.05 -3.78 -8.98
CA SER A 94 2.95 -4.89 -9.94
C SER A 94 4.14 -4.93 -10.89
N ARG A 95 4.62 -3.77 -11.35
CA ARG A 95 5.79 -3.69 -12.24
C ARG A 95 7.06 -4.10 -11.51
N ILE A 96 7.27 -3.63 -10.29
CA ILE A 96 8.42 -4.03 -9.45
C ILE A 96 8.40 -5.54 -9.25
N TYR A 97 7.27 -6.10 -8.80
CA TYR A 97 7.12 -7.54 -8.60
C TYR A 97 7.43 -8.35 -9.87
N SER A 98 6.91 -7.90 -11.03
CA SER A 98 7.09 -8.61 -12.29
C SER A 98 8.54 -8.69 -12.78
N ARG A 99 9.39 -7.74 -12.35
CA ARG A 99 10.83 -7.75 -12.67
C ARG A 99 11.59 -8.78 -11.86
N GLY A 100 11.10 -9.09 -10.65
CA GLY A 100 11.80 -9.89 -9.66
C GLY A 100 13.00 -9.16 -9.06
N TYR A 101 13.18 -9.28 -7.75
CA TYR A 101 14.31 -8.71 -7.01
C TYR A 101 14.74 -9.70 -5.92
#